data_AF-A0A935AWB2-F1
#
_entry.id   AF-A0A935AWB2-F1
#
_cell.length_a   1.000
_cell.length_b   1.000
_cell.length_c   1.000
_cell.angle_alpha   90.00
_cell.angle_beta   90.00
_cell.angle_gamma   90.00
#
_symmetry.space_group_name_H-M   'P 1'
#
loop_
_entity.id
_entity.type
_entity.pdbx_description
1 polymer ?
#
loop_
_entity_poly.entity_id
_entity_poly.type
_entity_poly.pdbx_seq_one_letter_code
_entity_poly.pdbx_strand_id
1 'polypeptide(L)'
;MENDPAQSDTVKLMSAAGRLYAAKALDPKGVIPPEVLARGRGTLEAFLARKYDADARSGIVNSASWVLEYLGDDARLRELLKGELATSRTPYYYMADLATLEERAGNKPEAIELLARAYQESQGPATRFQWGVLYVEGLLRMAPQDEPRIRAASLAVLGELAGPNRIHARSRGRLERMHKSLAGWSKDAGHGATLTAISQRWQQICAALPATDAMRGECPRLLATGRT
;
A
#
# COMPACT_ATOMS: atom_id res chain seq x y z
N MET A 1 11.91 -19.08 20.14
CA MET A 1 11.82 -18.66 18.72
C MET A 1 12.89 -17.63 18.36
N GLU A 2 12.99 -16.47 19.02
CA GLU A 2 13.99 -15.44 18.66
C GLU A 2 15.46 -15.86 18.70
N ASN A 3 15.83 -16.76 19.61
CA ASN A 3 17.22 -17.23 19.77
C ASN A 3 17.45 -18.61 19.16
N ASP A 4 16.46 -19.16 18.46
CA ASP A 4 16.56 -20.50 17.88
C ASP A 4 17.38 -20.42 16.57
N PRO A 5 18.56 -21.07 16.50
CA PRO A 5 19.40 -21.01 15.32
C PRO A 5 18.74 -21.61 14.07
N ALA A 6 17.74 -22.48 14.23
CA ALA A 6 17.01 -23.08 13.11
C ALA A 6 16.06 -22.09 12.40
N GLN A 7 15.76 -20.95 13.02
CA GLN A 7 14.84 -19.95 12.46
C GLN A 7 15.59 -18.93 11.59
N SER A 8 14.94 -18.50 10.51
CA SER A 8 15.46 -17.39 9.69
C SER A 8 15.46 -16.08 10.48
N ASP A 9 16.35 -15.17 10.09
CA ASP A 9 16.47 -13.88 10.78
C ASP A 9 15.18 -13.05 10.69
N THR A 10 14.47 -13.13 9.55
CA THR A 10 13.14 -12.54 9.36
C THR A 10 12.13 -13.05 10.39
N VAL A 11 12.10 -14.38 10.65
CA VAL A 11 11.19 -14.99 11.64
C VAL A 11 11.54 -14.58 13.05
N LYS A 12 12.84 -14.50 13.39
CA LYS A 12 13.29 -14.03 14.69
C LYS A 12 12.83 -12.58 14.92
N LEU A 13 13.01 -11.71 13.94
CA LEU A 13 12.59 -10.31 14.06
C LEU A 13 11.05 -10.17 14.09
N MET A 14 10.32 -10.96 13.31
CA MET A 14 8.84 -11.04 13.41
C MET A 14 8.38 -11.53 14.78
N SER A 15 9.11 -12.44 15.43
CA SER A 15 8.79 -12.85 16.81
C SER A 15 8.90 -11.68 17.79
N ALA A 16 9.82 -10.74 17.56
CA ALA A 16 9.95 -9.55 18.39
C ALA A 16 8.77 -8.60 18.19
N ALA A 17 8.38 -8.38 16.93
CA ALA A 17 7.15 -7.65 16.60
C ALA A 17 5.91 -8.31 17.24
N GLY A 18 5.81 -9.64 17.18
CA GLY A 18 4.72 -10.41 17.79
C GLY A 18 4.66 -10.26 19.30
N ARG A 19 5.81 -10.17 19.99
CA ARG A 19 5.83 -9.87 21.44
C ARG A 19 5.30 -8.47 21.73
N LEU A 20 5.75 -7.47 20.98
CA LEU A 20 5.30 -6.09 21.15
C LEU A 20 3.80 -5.96 20.90
N TYR A 21 3.32 -6.59 19.82
CA TYR A 21 1.89 -6.69 19.50
C TYR A 21 1.10 -7.34 20.65
N ALA A 22 1.52 -8.50 21.13
CA ALA A 22 0.82 -9.22 22.19
C ALA A 22 0.79 -8.41 23.48
N ALA A 23 1.90 -7.79 23.87
CA ALA A 23 1.95 -6.92 25.05
C ALA A 23 0.97 -5.74 24.91
N LYS A 24 0.93 -5.09 23.75
CA LYS A 24 -0.02 -4.01 23.46
C LYS A 24 -1.47 -4.48 23.50
N ALA A 25 -1.77 -5.63 22.88
CA ALA A 25 -3.13 -6.14 22.76
C ALA A 25 -3.71 -6.68 24.08
N LEU A 26 -2.84 -7.17 24.97
CA LEU A 26 -3.23 -7.70 26.28
C LEU A 26 -3.36 -6.62 27.37
N ASP A 27 -2.82 -5.43 27.14
CA ASP A 27 -2.99 -4.29 28.04
C ASP A 27 -4.29 -3.51 27.71
N PRO A 28 -5.19 -3.26 28.67
CA PRO A 28 -6.46 -2.55 28.42
C PRO A 28 -6.30 -1.14 27.85
N LYS A 29 -5.14 -0.50 28.03
CA LYS A 29 -4.83 0.85 27.55
C LYS A 29 -3.86 0.84 26.36
N GLY A 30 -3.46 -0.34 25.87
CA GLY A 30 -2.48 -0.47 24.81
C GLY A 30 -1.06 -0.09 25.21
N VAL A 31 -0.73 -0.09 26.50
CA VAL A 31 0.61 0.25 27.00
C VAL A 31 1.52 -0.97 26.94
N ILE A 32 2.65 -0.84 26.26
CA ILE A 32 3.69 -1.87 26.22
C ILE A 32 4.63 -1.67 27.40
N PRO A 33 4.91 -2.70 28.22
CA PRO A 33 5.83 -2.59 29.35
C PRO A 33 7.24 -2.14 28.93
N PRO A 34 7.94 -1.30 29.71
CA PRO A 34 9.25 -0.75 29.34
C PRO A 34 10.30 -1.82 29.02
N GLU A 35 10.30 -2.95 29.73
CA GLU A 35 11.21 -4.07 29.50
C GLU A 35 10.94 -4.78 28.16
N VAL A 36 9.68 -4.82 27.72
CA VAL A 36 9.29 -5.37 26.42
C VAL A 36 9.70 -4.42 25.30
N LEU A 37 9.52 -3.10 25.49
CA LEU A 37 10.03 -2.07 24.57
C LEU A 37 11.55 -2.15 24.44
N ALA A 38 12.28 -2.20 25.56
CA ALA A 38 13.74 -2.27 25.58
C ALA A 38 14.25 -3.53 24.88
N ARG A 39 13.60 -4.68 25.13
CA ARG A 39 13.94 -5.93 24.44
C ARG A 39 13.68 -5.84 22.93
N GLY A 40 12.53 -5.31 22.52
CA GLY A 40 12.19 -5.12 21.11
C GLY A 40 13.22 -4.25 20.39
N ARG A 41 13.62 -3.13 21.01
CA ARG A 41 14.67 -2.24 20.49
C ARG A 41 16.03 -2.93 20.41
N GLY A 42 16.42 -3.68 21.43
CA GLY A 42 17.66 -4.45 21.43
C GLY A 42 17.71 -5.50 20.31
N THR A 43 16.61 -6.23 20.09
CA THR A 43 16.51 -7.18 18.98
C THR A 43 16.57 -6.46 17.63
N LEU A 44 15.85 -5.35 17.46
CA LEU A 44 15.88 -4.56 16.24
C LEU A 44 17.30 -4.15 15.84
N GLU A 45 18.01 -3.46 16.73
CA GLU A 45 19.34 -2.92 16.42
C GLU A 45 20.35 -4.04 16.16
N ALA A 46 20.27 -5.16 16.90
CA ALA A 46 21.15 -6.30 16.68
C ALA A 46 20.99 -6.95 15.29
N PHE A 47 19.79 -6.90 14.69
CA PHE A 47 19.54 -7.42 13.35
C PHE A 47 19.86 -6.37 12.28
N LEU A 48 19.50 -5.10 12.49
CA LEU A 48 19.83 -4.03 11.54
C LEU A 48 21.35 -3.80 11.39
N ALA A 49 22.16 -4.14 12.41
CA ALA A 49 23.62 -4.06 12.35
C ALA A 49 24.28 -5.15 11.49
N ARG A 50 23.55 -6.21 11.09
CA ARG A 50 24.11 -7.31 10.29
C ARG A 50 24.13 -6.96 8.81
N LYS A 51 25.02 -7.63 8.07
CA LYS A 51 25.09 -7.55 6.61
C LYS A 51 24.19 -8.62 5.98
N TYR A 52 23.39 -8.22 5.01
CA TYR A 52 22.52 -9.08 4.23
C TYR A 52 22.74 -8.80 2.74
N ASP A 53 22.54 -9.81 1.89
CA ASP A 53 22.32 -9.56 0.47
C ASP A 53 20.98 -8.82 0.25
N ALA A 54 20.75 -8.30 -0.96
CA ALA A 54 19.59 -7.47 -1.26
C ALA A 54 18.24 -8.18 -1.05
N ASP A 55 18.17 -9.48 -1.34
CA ASP A 55 16.91 -10.25 -1.25
C ASP A 55 16.61 -10.56 0.22
N ALA A 56 17.61 -11.01 0.98
CA ALA A 56 17.48 -11.19 2.43
C ALA A 56 17.21 -9.86 3.16
N ARG A 57 17.85 -8.77 2.72
CA ARG A 57 17.67 -7.43 3.32
C ARG A 57 16.23 -6.98 3.27
N SER A 58 15.53 -7.22 2.16
CA SER A 58 14.13 -6.85 2.00
C SER A 58 13.23 -7.51 3.05
N GLY A 59 13.47 -8.79 3.36
CA GLY A 59 12.77 -9.50 4.44
C GLY A 59 13.06 -8.91 5.82
N ILE A 60 14.32 -8.55 6.08
CA ILE A 60 14.72 -7.93 7.35
C ILE A 60 14.07 -6.56 7.53
N VAL A 61 14.08 -5.72 6.51
CA VAL A 61 13.45 -4.39 6.54
C VAL A 61 11.95 -4.52 6.79
N ASN A 62 11.28 -5.45 6.10
CA ASN A 62 9.85 -5.68 6.33
C ASN A 62 9.55 -6.06 7.79
N SER A 63 10.29 -7.01 8.36
CA SER A 63 10.12 -7.38 9.78
C SER A 63 10.49 -6.24 10.73
N ALA A 64 11.52 -5.46 10.41
CA ALA A 64 11.95 -4.30 11.20
C ALA A 64 10.89 -3.21 11.22
N SER A 65 10.19 -2.97 10.11
CA SER A 65 9.09 -2.01 10.04
C SER A 65 8.00 -2.32 11.07
N TRP A 66 7.58 -3.58 11.18
CA TRP A 66 6.61 -3.99 12.20
C TRP A 66 7.09 -3.73 13.62
N VAL A 67 8.36 -4.03 13.93
CA VAL A 67 8.93 -3.74 15.24
C VAL A 67 8.88 -2.24 15.53
N LEU A 68 9.30 -1.40 14.57
CA LEU A 68 9.33 0.05 14.71
C LEU A 68 7.93 0.67 14.86
N GLU A 69 6.93 0.15 14.14
CA GLU A 69 5.53 0.56 14.30
C GLU A 69 5.01 0.30 15.72
N TYR A 70 5.28 -0.89 16.29
CA TYR A 70 4.86 -1.18 17.66
C TYR A 70 5.65 -0.40 18.71
N LEU A 71 6.91 -0.07 18.43
CA LEU A 71 7.71 0.83 19.27
C LEU A 71 7.24 2.30 19.17
N GLY A 72 6.42 2.64 18.17
CA GLY A 72 6.02 4.02 17.89
C GLY A 72 7.16 4.90 17.38
N ASP A 73 8.21 4.30 16.81
CA ASP A 73 9.43 5.01 16.39
C ASP A 73 9.39 5.36 14.89
N ASP A 74 8.47 6.25 14.55
CA ASP A 74 8.27 6.73 13.17
C ASP A 74 9.51 7.45 12.62
N ALA A 75 10.32 8.06 13.49
CA ALA A 75 11.57 8.72 13.10
C ALA A 75 12.59 7.70 12.59
N ARG A 76 12.85 6.65 13.37
CA ARG A 76 13.76 5.57 12.97
C ARG A 76 13.23 4.77 11.80
N LEU A 77 11.92 4.54 11.71
CA LEU A 77 11.31 3.88 10.55
C LEU A 77 11.50 4.69 9.26
N ARG A 78 11.29 6.01 9.32
CA ARG A 78 11.55 6.89 8.19
C ARG A 78 13.01 6.84 7.76
N GLU A 79 13.95 6.90 8.71
CA GLU A 79 15.39 6.80 8.42
C GLU A 79 15.73 5.48 7.72
N LEU A 80 15.25 4.35 8.27
CA LEU A 80 15.45 3.03 7.70
C LEU A 80 14.93 2.98 6.26
N LEU A 81 13.66 3.32 6.03
CA LEU A 81 13.03 3.21 4.71
C LEU A 81 13.68 4.14 3.68
N LYS A 82 14.08 5.35 4.06
CA LYS A 82 14.82 6.27 3.17
C LYS A 82 16.16 5.67 2.75
N GLY A 83 16.88 5.04 3.67
CA GLY A 83 18.15 4.36 3.37
C GLY A 83 18.01 3.24 2.36
N GLU A 84 16.88 2.51 2.39
CA GLU A 84 16.63 1.38 1.50
C GLU A 84 16.19 1.80 0.08
N LEU A 85 15.71 3.04 -0.12
CA LEU A 85 15.27 3.51 -1.45
C LEU A 85 16.39 3.46 -2.50
N ALA A 86 17.64 3.66 -2.08
CA ALA A 86 18.79 3.71 -3.00
C ALA A 86 19.30 2.32 -3.43
N THR A 87 19.01 1.28 -2.66
CA THR A 87 19.62 -0.05 -2.80
C THR A 87 18.61 -1.14 -3.15
N SER A 88 17.33 -0.92 -2.87
CA SER A 88 16.27 -1.89 -3.13
C SER A 88 15.99 -2.08 -4.62
N ARG A 89 15.73 -3.33 -5.01
CA ARG A 89 15.21 -3.67 -6.34
C ARG A 89 13.72 -3.32 -6.51
N THR A 90 13.01 -3.10 -5.40
CA THR A 90 11.57 -2.82 -5.37
C THR A 90 11.26 -1.63 -4.45
N PRO A 91 11.87 -0.46 -4.69
CA PRO A 91 11.80 0.69 -3.78
C PRO A 91 10.38 1.22 -3.58
N TYR A 92 9.47 0.96 -4.53
CA TYR A 92 8.05 1.31 -4.46
C TYR A 92 7.29 0.68 -3.27
N TYR A 93 7.80 -0.41 -2.64
CA TYR A 93 7.23 -0.88 -1.37
C TYR A 93 7.49 0.13 -0.24
N TYR A 94 8.74 0.58 -0.11
CA TYR A 94 9.14 1.51 0.94
C TYR A 94 8.59 2.92 0.72
N MET A 95 8.35 3.33 -0.52
CA MET A 95 7.68 4.61 -0.82
C MET A 95 6.24 4.64 -0.29
N ALA A 96 5.50 3.53 -0.35
CA ALA A 96 4.14 3.47 0.19
C ALA A 96 4.12 3.53 1.73
N ASP A 97 5.08 2.87 2.38
CA ASP A 97 5.24 2.93 3.83
C ASP A 97 5.68 4.33 4.29
N LEU A 98 6.62 4.95 3.56
CA LEU A 98 7.02 6.35 3.78
C LEU A 98 5.85 7.30 3.61
N ALA A 99 5.02 7.13 2.58
CA ALA A 99 3.84 7.96 2.39
C ALA A 99 2.88 7.88 3.58
N THR A 100 2.74 6.70 4.18
CA THR A 100 1.93 6.50 5.38
C THR A 100 2.50 7.25 6.59
N LEU A 101 3.83 7.34 6.72
CA LEU A 101 4.48 8.12 7.77
C LEU A 101 4.31 9.63 7.54
N GLU A 102 4.44 10.09 6.30
CA GLU A 102 4.26 11.49 5.96
C GLU A 102 2.79 11.93 6.12
N GLU A 103 1.83 11.09 5.73
CA GLU A 103 0.40 11.35 5.95
C GLU A 103 0.10 11.49 7.46
N ARG A 104 0.61 10.57 8.29
CA ARG A 104 0.48 10.63 9.77
C ARG A 104 1.12 11.86 10.38
N ALA A 105 2.24 12.33 9.81
CA ALA A 105 2.92 13.55 10.24
C ALA A 105 2.23 14.84 9.74
N GLY A 106 1.18 14.74 8.93
CA GLY A 106 0.49 15.88 8.32
C GLY A 106 1.16 16.42 7.05
N ASN A 107 2.24 15.79 6.58
CA ASN A 107 3.00 16.16 5.37
C ASN A 107 2.32 15.61 4.10
N LYS A 108 1.06 16.00 3.90
CA LYS A 108 0.20 15.52 2.79
C LYS A 108 0.85 15.66 1.40
N PRO A 109 1.51 16.78 1.03
CA PRO A 109 2.12 16.90 -0.30
C PRO A 109 3.20 15.84 -0.53
N GLU A 110 4.10 15.63 0.45
CA GLU A 110 5.16 14.64 0.36
C GLU A 110 4.60 13.21 0.29
N ALA A 111 3.56 12.91 1.09
CA ALA A 111 2.88 11.62 1.04
C ALA A 111 2.29 11.32 -0.35
N ILE A 112 1.65 12.31 -0.98
CA ILE A 112 1.10 12.18 -2.34
C ILE A 112 2.22 11.96 -3.36
N GLU A 113 3.34 12.68 -3.27
CA GLU A 113 4.48 12.52 -4.18
C GLU A 113 5.12 11.14 -4.05
N LEU A 114 5.26 10.63 -2.82
CA LEU A 114 5.74 9.27 -2.57
C LEU A 114 4.82 8.22 -3.18
N LEU A 115 3.50 8.35 -3.03
CA LEU A 115 2.53 7.44 -3.66
C LEU A 115 2.57 7.50 -5.20
N ALA A 116 2.70 8.71 -5.76
CA ALA A 116 2.80 8.91 -7.20
C ALA A 116 4.05 8.22 -7.76
N ARG A 117 5.20 8.40 -7.12
CA ARG A 117 6.45 7.72 -7.48
C ARG A 117 6.35 6.21 -7.32
N ALA A 118 5.75 5.74 -6.22
CA ALA A 118 5.55 4.31 -6.00
C ALA A 118 4.72 3.67 -7.13
N TYR A 119 3.68 4.35 -7.61
CA TYR A 119 2.93 3.92 -8.79
C TYR A 119 3.79 3.94 -10.05
N GLN A 120 4.47 5.06 -10.35
CA GLN A 120 5.27 5.23 -11.56
C GLN A 120 6.39 4.19 -11.67
N GLU A 121 7.10 3.93 -10.58
CA GLU A 121 8.28 3.05 -10.52
C GLU A 121 7.92 1.56 -10.33
N SER A 122 6.66 1.25 -10.00
CA SER A 122 6.21 -0.14 -9.91
C SER A 122 6.15 -0.83 -11.27
N GLN A 123 6.39 -2.15 -11.26
CA GLN A 123 6.58 -2.95 -12.48
C GLN A 123 5.60 -4.11 -12.57
N GLY A 124 5.07 -4.33 -13.78
CA GLY A 124 4.07 -5.36 -14.06
C GLY A 124 2.64 -4.87 -13.79
N PRO A 125 1.66 -5.22 -14.63
CA PRO A 125 0.32 -4.60 -14.56
C PRO A 125 -0.41 -4.80 -13.23
N ALA A 126 -0.29 -5.96 -12.59
CA ALA A 126 -0.94 -6.21 -11.29
C ALA A 126 -0.34 -5.35 -10.16
N THR A 127 0.99 -5.21 -10.14
CA THR A 127 1.71 -4.34 -9.20
C THR A 127 1.39 -2.88 -9.50
N ARG A 128 1.50 -2.45 -10.75
CA ARG A 128 1.13 -1.07 -11.14
C ARG A 128 -0.29 -0.72 -10.74
N PHE A 129 -1.24 -1.62 -10.96
CA PHE A 129 -2.61 -1.43 -10.51
C PHE A 129 -2.73 -1.28 -8.99
N GLN A 130 -2.09 -2.17 -8.22
CA GLN A 130 -2.16 -2.10 -6.75
C GLN A 130 -1.59 -0.78 -6.20
N TRP A 131 -0.46 -0.30 -6.71
CA TRP A 131 0.18 0.92 -6.23
C TRP A 131 -0.53 2.16 -6.76
N GLY A 132 -1.05 2.09 -7.98
CA GLY A 132 -1.94 3.08 -8.55
C GLY A 132 -3.20 3.29 -7.71
N VAL A 133 -3.82 2.21 -7.22
CA VAL A 133 -4.96 2.30 -6.29
C VAL A 133 -4.57 3.03 -5.01
N LEU A 134 -3.39 2.75 -4.42
CA LEU A 134 -2.92 3.48 -3.24
C LEU A 134 -2.76 4.97 -3.51
N TYR A 135 -2.25 5.34 -4.69
CA TYR A 135 -2.12 6.73 -5.11
C TYR A 135 -3.48 7.43 -5.27
N VAL A 136 -4.44 6.81 -5.95
CA VAL A 136 -5.81 7.37 -6.09
C VAL A 136 -6.46 7.55 -4.72
N GLU A 137 -6.40 6.54 -3.87
CA GLU A 137 -6.94 6.60 -2.50
C GLU A 137 -6.24 7.69 -1.66
N GLY A 138 -4.93 7.86 -1.81
CA GLY A 138 -4.18 8.94 -1.18
C GLY A 138 -4.63 10.32 -1.64
N LEU A 139 -4.84 10.52 -2.93
CA LEU A 139 -5.38 11.78 -3.47
C LEU A 139 -6.76 12.08 -2.90
N LEU A 140 -7.66 11.09 -2.83
CA LEU A 140 -9.00 11.28 -2.27
C LEU A 140 -8.98 11.71 -0.80
N ARG A 141 -8.06 11.16 0.01
CA ARG A 141 -7.94 11.54 1.43
C ARG A 141 -7.23 12.88 1.64
N MET A 142 -6.19 13.14 0.85
CA MET A 142 -5.23 14.21 1.16
C MET A 142 -5.38 15.45 0.28
N ALA A 143 -5.94 15.31 -0.93
CA ALA A 143 -6.17 16.40 -1.88
C ALA A 143 -7.50 16.22 -2.64
N PRO A 144 -8.66 16.05 -1.94
CA PRO A 144 -9.95 15.81 -2.58
C PRO A 144 -10.40 16.91 -3.55
N GLN A 145 -9.87 18.13 -3.40
CA GLN A 145 -10.15 19.27 -4.28
C GLN A 145 -9.40 19.22 -5.62
N ASP A 146 -8.35 18.39 -5.74
CA ASP A 146 -7.56 18.25 -6.98
C ASP A 146 -8.22 17.24 -7.93
N GLU A 147 -9.45 17.56 -8.34
CA GLU A 147 -10.24 16.76 -9.28
C GLU A 147 -9.48 16.42 -10.58
N PRO A 148 -8.75 17.35 -11.23
CA PRO A 148 -7.97 17.03 -12.41
C PRO A 148 -6.95 15.91 -12.17
N ARG A 149 -6.21 15.95 -11.04
CA ARG A 149 -5.22 14.93 -10.69
C ARG A 149 -5.88 13.60 -10.33
N ILE A 150 -6.98 13.62 -9.57
CA ILE A 150 -7.76 12.41 -9.21
C ILE A 150 -8.29 11.74 -10.48
N ARG A 151 -8.87 12.51 -11.40
CA ARG A 151 -9.38 12.00 -12.67
C ARG A 151 -8.27 11.38 -13.51
N ALA A 152 -7.17 12.10 -13.72
CA ALA A 152 -6.04 11.61 -14.51
C ALA A 152 -5.45 10.31 -13.93
N ALA A 153 -5.22 10.29 -12.61
CA ALA A 153 -4.71 9.11 -11.92
C ALA A 153 -5.67 7.92 -12.04
N SER A 154 -6.96 8.12 -11.79
CA SER A 154 -7.97 7.05 -11.87
C SER A 154 -8.04 6.43 -13.26
N LEU A 155 -8.01 7.25 -14.32
CA LEU A 155 -8.04 6.78 -15.71
C LEU A 155 -6.77 5.99 -16.07
N ALA A 156 -5.60 6.44 -15.64
CA ALA A 156 -4.33 5.75 -15.85
C ALA A 156 -4.31 4.40 -15.12
N VAL A 157 -4.72 4.36 -13.87
CA VAL A 157 -4.77 3.15 -13.03
C VAL A 157 -5.73 2.11 -13.60
N LEU A 158 -6.92 2.51 -14.08
CA LEU A 158 -7.80 1.59 -14.81
C LEU A 158 -7.12 1.01 -16.05
N GLY A 159 -6.29 1.79 -16.74
CA GLY A 159 -5.51 1.34 -17.89
C GLY A 159 -4.58 0.16 -17.60
N GLU A 160 -4.09 0.01 -16.36
CA GLU A 160 -3.26 -1.13 -15.94
C GLU A 160 -4.03 -2.46 -15.99
N LEU A 161 -5.37 -2.41 -16.01
CA LEU A 161 -6.24 -3.58 -16.17
C LEU A 161 -6.63 -3.86 -17.62
N ALA A 162 -6.14 -3.08 -18.59
CA ALA A 162 -6.39 -3.36 -20.00
C ALA A 162 -5.67 -4.64 -20.45
N GLY A 163 -6.42 -5.49 -21.16
CA GLY A 163 -5.92 -6.76 -21.71
C GLY A 163 -6.45 -8.01 -20.97
N PRO A 164 -6.17 -9.20 -21.51
CA PRO A 164 -6.75 -10.44 -21.02
C PRO A 164 -6.20 -10.83 -19.65
N ASN A 165 -7.02 -11.54 -18.86
CA ASN A 165 -6.63 -12.14 -17.58
C ASN A 165 -6.03 -11.15 -16.57
N ARG A 166 -6.48 -9.88 -16.56
CA ARG A 166 -6.01 -8.85 -15.60
C ARG A 166 -6.96 -8.64 -14.41
N ILE A 167 -8.22 -9.04 -14.55
CA ILE A 167 -9.31 -8.70 -13.61
C ILE A 167 -9.67 -9.93 -12.78
N HIS A 168 -8.84 -10.30 -11.83
CA HIS A 168 -9.10 -11.45 -10.97
C HIS A 168 -8.58 -11.25 -9.54
N ALA A 169 -9.09 -12.07 -8.61
CA ALA A 169 -8.63 -12.14 -7.22
C ALA A 169 -8.42 -10.75 -6.56
N ARG A 170 -7.20 -10.45 -6.11
CA ARG A 170 -6.86 -9.21 -5.40
C ARG A 170 -7.10 -7.95 -6.24
N SER A 171 -6.92 -8.01 -7.56
CA SER A 171 -7.16 -6.86 -8.44
C SER A 171 -8.64 -6.48 -8.47
N ARG A 172 -9.53 -7.48 -8.56
CA ARG A 172 -10.99 -7.25 -8.51
C ARG A 172 -11.40 -6.55 -7.20
N GLY A 173 -10.98 -7.09 -6.05
CA GLY A 173 -11.35 -6.49 -4.76
C GLY A 173 -10.77 -5.09 -4.55
N ARG A 174 -9.58 -4.78 -5.10
CA ARG A 174 -9.01 -3.42 -5.07
C ARG A 174 -9.78 -2.45 -5.96
N LEU A 175 -10.19 -2.90 -7.15
CA LEU A 175 -11.01 -2.12 -8.07
C LEU A 175 -12.35 -1.73 -7.44
N GLU A 176 -13.05 -2.69 -6.87
CA GLU A 176 -14.35 -2.47 -6.22
C GLU A 176 -14.24 -1.46 -5.06
N ARG A 177 -13.18 -1.58 -4.23
CA ARG A 177 -12.91 -0.60 -3.16
C ARG A 177 -12.61 0.79 -3.70
N MET A 178 -11.71 0.90 -4.68
CA MET A 178 -11.36 2.19 -5.29
C MET A 178 -12.59 2.87 -5.90
N HIS A 179 -13.45 2.10 -6.58
CA HIS A 179 -14.70 2.61 -7.13
C HIS A 179 -15.64 3.11 -6.04
N LYS A 180 -15.77 2.39 -4.92
CA LYS A 180 -16.58 2.83 -3.78
C LYS A 180 -16.07 4.16 -3.21
N SER A 181 -14.75 4.33 -3.07
CA SER A 181 -14.14 5.58 -2.59
C SER A 181 -14.41 6.73 -3.56
N LEU A 182 -14.22 6.52 -4.87
CA LEU A 182 -14.51 7.50 -5.91
C LEU A 182 -15.99 7.87 -5.97
N ALA A 183 -16.88 6.89 -5.85
CA ALA A 183 -18.33 7.12 -5.81
C ALA A 183 -18.72 7.92 -4.56
N GLY A 184 -18.12 7.61 -3.41
CA GLY A 184 -18.30 8.37 -2.17
C GLY A 184 -17.88 9.83 -2.33
N TRP A 185 -16.66 10.06 -2.81
CA TRP A 185 -16.13 11.40 -3.12
C TRP A 185 -16.98 12.16 -4.14
N SER A 186 -17.52 11.46 -5.15
CA SER A 186 -18.31 12.10 -6.20
C SER A 186 -19.68 12.64 -5.75
N LYS A 187 -20.14 12.27 -4.54
CA LYS A 187 -21.41 12.77 -3.98
C LYS A 187 -21.30 14.23 -3.55
N ASP A 188 -20.10 14.72 -3.33
CA ASP A 188 -19.86 16.15 -3.10
C ASP A 188 -20.14 16.91 -4.41
N ALA A 189 -20.69 18.13 -4.28
CA ALA A 189 -21.18 18.88 -5.44
C ALA A 189 -20.05 19.16 -6.45
N GLY A 190 -20.19 18.66 -7.69
CA GLY A 190 -19.33 19.01 -8.82
C GLY A 190 -18.55 17.86 -9.48
N HIS A 191 -18.43 16.70 -8.83
CA HIS A 191 -17.49 15.65 -9.27
C HIS A 191 -18.11 14.54 -10.15
N GLY A 192 -19.41 14.63 -10.47
CA GLY A 192 -20.13 13.61 -11.25
C GLY A 192 -19.57 13.39 -12.67
N ALA A 193 -18.99 14.42 -13.27
CA ALA A 193 -18.33 14.31 -14.58
C ALA A 193 -17.10 13.41 -14.53
N THR A 194 -16.32 13.45 -13.43
CA THR A 194 -15.17 12.58 -13.23
C THR A 194 -15.59 11.12 -13.04
N LEU A 195 -16.61 10.84 -12.22
CA LEU A 195 -17.12 9.48 -12.06
C LEU A 195 -17.67 8.91 -13.39
N THR A 196 -18.34 9.75 -14.18
CA THR A 196 -18.82 9.38 -15.51
C THR A 196 -17.66 9.00 -16.44
N ALA A 197 -16.59 9.80 -16.48
CA ALA A 197 -15.41 9.51 -17.29
C ALA A 197 -14.72 8.21 -16.88
N ILE A 198 -14.62 7.93 -15.58
CA ILE A 198 -14.07 6.69 -15.02
C ILE A 198 -14.92 5.49 -15.45
N SER A 199 -16.25 5.62 -15.36
CA SER A 199 -17.20 4.57 -15.78
C SER A 199 -17.10 4.29 -17.29
N GLN A 200 -16.99 5.33 -18.12
CA GLN A 200 -16.80 5.20 -19.56
C GLN A 200 -15.47 4.51 -19.90
N ARG A 201 -14.37 4.89 -19.24
CA ARG A 201 -13.06 4.25 -19.42
C ARG A 201 -13.12 2.76 -19.07
N TRP A 202 -13.82 2.42 -18.00
CA TRP A 202 -14.02 1.02 -17.62
C TRP A 202 -14.82 0.23 -18.66
N GLN A 203 -15.92 0.80 -19.17
CA GLN A 203 -16.69 0.18 -20.25
C GLN A 203 -15.85 -0.08 -21.51
N GLN A 204 -14.97 0.86 -21.88
CA GLN A 204 -14.04 0.69 -23.00
C GLN A 204 -13.07 -0.48 -22.77
N ILE A 205 -12.51 -0.60 -21.56
CA ILE A 205 -11.64 -1.72 -21.19
C ILE A 205 -12.39 -3.05 -21.30
N CYS A 206 -13.60 -3.12 -20.76
CA CYS A 206 -14.43 -4.33 -20.82
C CYS A 206 -14.81 -4.71 -22.25
N ALA A 207 -15.16 -3.74 -23.10
CA ALA A 207 -15.50 -3.97 -24.50
C ALA A 207 -14.32 -4.50 -25.32
N ALA A 208 -13.09 -4.15 -24.92
CA ALA A 208 -11.86 -4.59 -25.57
C ALA A 208 -11.37 -5.99 -25.11
N LEU A 209 -12.01 -6.62 -24.11
CA LEU A 209 -11.61 -7.95 -23.66
C LEU A 209 -11.89 -9.01 -24.74
N PRO A 210 -10.99 -10.00 -24.95
CA PRO A 210 -11.24 -11.11 -25.87
C PRO A 210 -12.52 -11.87 -25.56
N ALA A 211 -13.17 -12.45 -26.58
CA ALA A 211 -14.40 -13.23 -26.39
C ALA A 211 -14.21 -14.44 -25.46
N THR A 212 -12.98 -14.96 -25.40
CA THR A 212 -12.55 -16.07 -24.54
C THR A 212 -12.18 -15.65 -23.12
N ASP A 213 -12.15 -14.35 -22.82
CA ASP A 213 -11.82 -13.88 -21.47
C ASP A 213 -12.99 -14.18 -20.52
N ALA A 214 -12.70 -14.92 -19.45
CA ALA A 214 -13.69 -15.34 -18.46
C ALA A 214 -14.43 -14.16 -17.82
N MET A 215 -13.82 -12.96 -17.79
CA MET A 215 -14.41 -11.78 -17.20
C MET A 215 -15.20 -10.92 -18.17
N ARG A 216 -15.24 -11.22 -19.47
CA ARG A 216 -15.93 -10.38 -20.46
C ARG A 216 -17.39 -10.09 -20.10
N GLY A 217 -18.13 -11.08 -19.59
CA GLY A 217 -19.54 -10.92 -19.21
C GLY A 217 -19.78 -10.18 -17.90
N GLU A 218 -18.85 -10.25 -16.94
CA GLU A 218 -18.97 -9.61 -15.63
C GLU A 218 -18.33 -8.23 -15.57
N CYS A 219 -17.31 -7.98 -16.40
CA CYS A 219 -16.48 -6.79 -16.35
C CYS A 219 -17.30 -5.49 -16.27
N PRO A 220 -18.30 -5.24 -17.14
CA PRO A 220 -19.06 -3.99 -17.09
C PRO A 220 -19.81 -3.77 -15.77
N ARG A 221 -20.14 -4.84 -15.03
CA ARG A 221 -20.92 -4.77 -13.78
C ARG A 221 -20.08 -4.36 -12.58
N LEU A 222 -18.75 -4.51 -12.65
CA LEU A 222 -17.86 -4.24 -11.52
C LEU A 222 -17.88 -2.77 -11.08
N LEU A 223 -18.11 -1.84 -12.00
CA LEU A 223 -18.22 -0.40 -11.72
C LEU A 223 -19.59 0.18 -12.12
N ALA A 224 -20.62 -0.66 -12.21
CA ALA A 224 -21.94 -0.17 -12.59
C ALA A 224 -22.47 0.77 -11.50
N THR A 225 -22.73 2.03 -11.88
CA THR A 225 -23.39 3.01 -11.04
C THR A 225 -24.87 2.66 -10.93
N GLY A 226 -25.23 1.77 -10.00
CA GLY A 226 -26.63 1.39 -9.75
C GLY A 226 -26.83 -0.10 -9.47
N ARG A 227 -26.55 -0.51 -8.24
CA ARG A 227 -27.27 -1.59 -7.54
C ARG A 227 -26.97 -1.51 -6.04
N THR A 228 -27.87 -0.84 -5.32
CA THR A 228 -28.21 -1.17 -3.94
C THR A 228 -28.89 -2.53 -3.91
#